data_AF-A0A9D1YIK6-F1
#
_entry.id   AF-A0A9D1YIK6-F1
#
_cell.length_a   1.000
_cell.length_b   1.000
_cell.length_c   1.000
_cell.angle_alpha   90.00
_cell.angle_beta   90.00
_cell.angle_gamma   90.00
#
_symmetry.space_group_name_H-M   'P 1'
#
loop_
_entity.id
_entity.type
_entity.pdbx_description
1 polymer ?
#
loop_
_entity_poly.entity_id
_entity_poly.type
_entity_poly.pdbx_seq_one_letter_code
_entity_poly.pdbx_strand_id
1 'polypeptide(L)' 'MIQPGAQPRQAEIDGGLSAMQAAVGGPIQAIYPFPEPVALICHEEGKLLGLPLNRALRDKDGEI' A
#
# COMPACT_ATOMS: atom_id res chain seq x y z
N MET A 1 -10.93 0.63 4.15
CA MET A 1 -9.59 1.25 4.07
C MET A 1 -9.08 1.61 5.45
N ILE A 2 -7.77 1.55 5.65
CA ILE A 2 -7.06 2.04 6.85
C ILE A 2 -6.75 3.52 6.57
N GLN A 3 -7.10 4.43 7.48
CA GLN A 3 -6.72 5.84 7.32
C GLN A 3 -5.20 6.00 7.53
N PRO A 4 -4.53 6.92 6.81
CA PRO A 4 -3.13 7.24 7.09
C PRO A 4 -2.88 7.45 8.59
N GLY A 5 -1.87 6.79 9.16
CA GLY A 5 -1.55 6.86 10.59
C GLY A 5 -2.37 5.94 11.50
N ALA A 6 -3.43 5.29 11.01
CA ALA A 6 -4.18 4.30 11.81
C ALA A 6 -3.42 2.98 11.94
N GLN A 7 -3.71 2.23 13.01
CA GLN A 7 -3.09 0.92 13.22
C GLN A 7 -3.50 -0.08 12.12
N PRO A 8 -2.59 -1.01 11.72
CA PRO A 8 -2.93 -2.09 10.81
C PRO A 8 -4.05 -2.95 11.39
N ARG A 9 -4.94 -3.45 10.53
CA ARG A 9 -5.98 -4.41 10.89
C ARG A 9 -6.11 -5.47 9.81
N GLN A 10 -6.47 -6.68 10.22
CA GLN A 10 -6.86 -7.71 9.29
C GLN A 10 -8.17 -7.29 8.61
N ALA A 11 -8.22 -7.45 7.29
CA ALA A 11 -9.41 -7.23 6.50
C ALA A 11 -9.46 -8.28 5.39
N GLU A 12 -10.66 -8.77 5.11
CA GLU A 12 -10.92 -9.54 3.91
C GLU A 12 -11.24 -8.57 2.78
N ILE A 13 -10.56 -8.76 1.65
CA ILE A 13 -10.88 -8.12 0.38
C ILE A 13 -11.33 -9.20 -0.58
N ASP A 14 -12.26 -8.85 -1.46
CA ASP A 14 -12.68 -9.77 -2.51
C ASP A 14 -11.46 -10.14 -3.37
N GLY A 15 -11.34 -11.42 -3.76
CA GLY A 15 -10.09 -11.99 -4.28
C GLY A 15 -9.71 -11.57 -5.70
N GLY A 16 -10.48 -10.66 -6.31
CA GLY A 16 -10.31 -10.23 -7.70
C GLY A 16 -9.39 -9.03 -7.88
N LEU A 17 -8.83 -8.89 -9.10
CA LEU A 17 -8.01 -7.75 -9.49
C LEU A 17 -8.70 -6.40 -9.23
N SER A 18 -9.97 -6.28 -9.59
CA SER A 18 -10.75 -5.06 -9.41
C SER A 18 -10.83 -4.63 -7.94
N ALA A 19 -11.02 -5.57 -7.02
CA ALA A 19 -11.08 -5.29 -5.60
C ALA A 19 -9.72 -4.84 -5.04
N MET A 20 -8.62 -5.45 -5.51
CA MET A 20 -7.26 -5.01 -5.16
C MET A 20 -6.95 -3.61 -5.70
N GLN A 21 -7.33 -3.31 -6.95
CA GLN A 21 -7.18 -1.98 -7.56
C GLN A 21 -7.99 -0.92 -6.80
N ALA A 22 -9.23 -1.23 -6.44
CA ALA A 22 -10.07 -0.35 -5.63
C ALA A 22 -9.48 -0.10 -4.23
N ALA A 23 -8.83 -1.12 -3.64
CA ALA A 23 -8.20 -0.99 -2.33
C ALA A 23 -6.97 -0.07 -2.32
N VAL A 24 -6.15 -0.09 -3.40
CA VAL A 24 -4.96 0.78 -3.52
C VAL A 24 -5.22 2.10 -4.25
N GLY A 25 -6.39 2.24 -4.88
CA GLY A 25 -6.81 3.45 -5.58
C GLY A 25 -6.29 3.59 -7.01
N GLY A 26 -5.93 2.49 -7.69
CA GLY A 26 -5.39 2.52 -9.05
C GLY A 26 -4.76 1.20 -9.51
N PRO A 27 -3.96 1.23 -10.59
CA PRO A 27 -3.16 0.08 -11.03
C PRO A 27 -2.27 -0.46 -9.91
N ILE A 28 -2.07 -1.79 -9.90
CA ILE A 28 -1.36 -2.46 -8.81
C ILE A 28 0.00 -2.97 -9.24
N GLN A 29 0.94 -2.96 -8.30
CA GLN A 29 2.18 -3.71 -8.35
C GLN A 29 2.21 -4.68 -7.17
N ALA A 30 2.52 -5.95 -7.44
CA ALA A 30 2.81 -6.94 -6.41
C ALA A 30 4.31 -7.03 -6.17
N ILE A 31 4.73 -6.97 -4.91
CA ILE A 31 6.12 -7.22 -4.49
C ILE A 31 6.15 -8.37 -3.49
N TYR A 32 7.18 -9.21 -3.59
CA TYR A 32 7.37 -10.40 -2.76
C TYR A 32 8.66 -10.26 -1.95
N PRO A 33 8.68 -9.39 -0.91
CA PRO A 33 9.89 -9.10 -0.16
C PRO A 33 10.22 -10.16 0.88
N PHE A 34 9.34 -11.15 1.07
CA PHE A 34 9.46 -12.19 2.10
C PHE A 34 9.57 -13.57 1.44
N PRO A 35 10.26 -14.55 2.06
CA PRO A 35 10.32 -15.92 1.57
C PRO A 35 9.01 -16.69 1.74
N GLU A 36 8.17 -16.28 2.69
CA GLU A 36 6.81 -16.79 2.85
C GLU A 36 5.94 -16.43 1.64
N PRO A 37 4.85 -17.19 1.36
CA PRO A 37 3.95 -16.93 0.24
C PRO A 37 3.03 -15.72 0.51
N VAL A 38 3.62 -14.56 0.73
CA VAL A 38 2.95 -13.29 1.03
C VAL A 38 3.46 -12.22 0.07
N ALA A 39 2.55 -11.33 -0.34
CA ALA A 39 2.86 -10.22 -1.23
C ALA A 39 2.37 -8.91 -0.61
N LEU A 40 3.09 -7.82 -0.89
CA LEU A 40 2.55 -6.47 -0.70
C LEU A 40 1.97 -6.00 -2.03
N ILE A 41 0.74 -5.51 -1.97
CA ILE A 41 0.04 -4.92 -3.11
C ILE A 41 0.11 -3.40 -2.96
N CYS A 42 0.73 -2.73 -3.94
CA CYS A 42 0.98 -1.30 -3.92
C CYS A 42 0.34 -0.63 -5.13
N HIS A 43 0.07 0.68 -5.02
CA HIS A 43 -0.23 1.49 -6.19
C HIS A 43 1.02 1.58 -7.08
N GLU A 44 0.91 1.14 -8.33
CA GLU A 44 2.04 1.01 -9.27
C GLU A 44 2.77 2.35 -9.47
N GLU A 45 2.03 3.42 -9.78
CA GLU A 45 2.60 4.74 -10.05
C GLU A 45 2.54 5.69 -8.84
N GLY A 46 2.24 5.19 -7.63
CA GLY A 46 1.83 6.06 -6.52
C GLY A 46 2.91 7.08 -6.13
N LYS A 47 4.18 6.67 -6.20
CA LYS A 47 5.33 7.58 -5.96
C LYS A 47 5.49 8.62 -7.06
N LEU A 48 5.34 8.22 -8.32
CA LEU A 48 5.45 9.10 -9.48
C LEU A 48 4.35 10.17 -9.47
N LEU A 49 3.15 9.79 -9.03
CA LEU A 49 1.99 10.66 -8.91
C LEU A 49 1.98 11.50 -7.62
N GLY A 50 2.97 11.34 -6.73
CA GLY A 50 3.03 12.08 -5.47
C GLY A 50 1.91 11.73 -4.48
N LEU A 51 1.37 10.50 -4.53
CA LEU A 51 0.34 10.07 -3.60
C LEU A 51 0.87 10.03 -2.15
N PRO A 52 0.02 10.30 -1.14
CA PRO A 52 0.42 10.22 0.26
C PRO A 52 0.98 8.83 0.62
N LEU A 53 2.12 8.81 1.33
CA LEU A 53 2.73 7.57 1.78
C LEU A 53 2.08 7.07 3.08
N ASN A 54 1.67 5.80 3.10
CA ASN A 54 0.92 5.21 4.23
C ASN A 54 1.72 5.09 5.54
N ARG A 55 3.06 4.95 5.45
CA ARG A 55 3.96 4.82 6.61
C ARG A 55 5.41 5.09 6.22
N ALA A 56 5.67 6.26 5.65
CA ALA A 56 7.05 6.67 5.40
C ALA A 56 7.79 6.80 6.75
N LEU A 57 9.02 6.29 6.80
CA LEU A 57 9.96 6.73 7.81
C LEU A 57 10.32 8.17 7.45
N ARG A 58 10.26 9.06 8.44
CA ARG A 58 10.62 10.46 8.28
C ARG A 58 11.73 10.78 9.26
N ASP A 59 12.63 11.65 8.86
CA ASP A 59 13.65 12.20 9.75
C ASP A 59 13.07 13.24 10.72
N LYS A 60 13.96 13.91 11.48
CA LYS A 60 13.59 14.94 12.46
C LYS A 60 12.95 16.19 11.83
N ASP A 61 13.25 16.44 10.56
CA ASP A 61 12.80 17.62 9.81
C ASP A 61 11.51 17.29 9.02
N GLY A 62 11.09 16.01 9.02
CA GLY A 62 9.87 15.53 8.38
C GLY A 62 10.08 15.01 6.95
N GLU A 63 11.32 14.97 6.49
CA GLU A 63 11.72 14.48 5.16
C GLU A 63 11.81 12.95 5.16
N ILE A 64 11.64 12.34 3.98
CA ILE A 64 11.65 10.88 3.76
C ILE A 64 13.05 10.38 3.40
#